data_AF-A0A4S2N2E4-F1
#
_entry.id   AF-A0A4S2N2E4-F1
#
_cell.length_a   1.000
_cell.length_b   1.000
_cell.length_c   1.000
_cell.angle_alpha   90.00
_cell.angle_beta   90.00
_cell.angle_gamma   90.00
#
_symmetry.space_group_name_H-M   'P 1'
#
loop_
_entity.id
_entity.type
_entity.pdbx_description
1 polymer ?
#
loop_
_entity_poly.entity_id
_entity_poly.type
_entity_poly.pdbx_seq_one_letter_code
_entity_poly.pdbx_strand_id
1 'polypeptide(L)'
;MRSPGGDRPLLVGPESGPTSPFPLRVGGPVIKGFGRGSKELQIPTANIPIEGLSVGGCENVESGVYYGYASLALPSAPEPIVFPMVMSIGWNPFYKNKVRSVEVHIIHEFKEDFYGVEMRLVILGYIRPEYDYVSKEALIEDIKFDIKVGLKSLERGAYKAFKDDPYLKTVKQGEGRN
;
A
#
# COMPACT_ATOMS: atom_id res chain seq x y z
N MET A 1 14.45 -12.44 -14.16
CA MET A 1 13.60 -11.72 -15.12
C MET A 1 12.31 -12.49 -15.33
N ARG A 2 11.17 -11.89 -15.03
CA ARG A 2 9.87 -12.56 -15.17
C ARG A 2 9.36 -12.47 -16.61
N SER A 3 9.03 -13.62 -17.19
CA SER A 3 8.28 -13.72 -18.45
C SER A 3 6.77 -13.75 -18.17
N PRO A 4 5.91 -13.22 -19.05
CA PRO A 4 4.47 -13.34 -18.91
C PRO A 4 4.03 -14.80 -18.85
N GLY A 5 3.09 -15.16 -17.97
CA GLY A 5 2.42 -16.48 -18.00
C GLY A 5 2.67 -17.47 -16.84
N GLY A 6 3.25 -17.05 -15.71
CA GLY A 6 3.25 -17.89 -14.50
C GLY A 6 1.90 -17.83 -13.78
N ASP A 7 1.28 -18.99 -13.50
CA ASP A 7 0.00 -19.08 -12.77
C ASP A 7 0.17 -18.55 -11.34
N ARG A 8 -0.30 -17.33 -11.11
CA ARG A 8 -0.36 -16.72 -9.78
C ARG A 8 -1.76 -16.92 -9.19
N PRO A 9 -1.87 -17.26 -7.89
CA PRO A 9 -3.18 -17.41 -7.27
C PRO A 9 -3.91 -16.07 -7.20
N LEU A 10 -5.24 -16.10 -7.39
CA LEU A 10 -6.11 -14.92 -7.24
C LEU A 10 -6.43 -14.58 -5.77
N LEU A 11 -6.08 -15.47 -4.84
CA LEU A 11 -6.29 -15.32 -3.40
C LEU A 11 -4.98 -15.65 -2.67
N VAL A 12 -4.65 -14.86 -1.65
CA VAL A 12 -3.45 -15.05 -0.81
C VAL A 12 -3.77 -14.90 0.67
N GLY A 13 -3.02 -15.59 1.52
CA GLY A 13 -3.28 -15.63 2.97
C GLY A 13 -4.44 -16.58 3.35
N PRO A 14 -4.51 -17.01 4.62
CA PRO A 14 -5.44 -18.05 5.04
C PRO A 14 -6.89 -17.54 5.18
N GLU A 15 -7.85 -18.44 4.96
CA GLU A 15 -9.29 -18.10 5.05
C GLU A 15 -9.72 -17.58 6.43
N SER A 16 -9.01 -17.98 7.49
CA SER A 16 -9.28 -17.55 8.87
C SER A 16 -8.95 -16.09 9.15
N GLY A 17 -8.27 -15.38 8.23
CA GLY A 17 -7.88 -13.98 8.40
C GLY A 17 -6.37 -13.76 8.45
N PRO A 18 -5.92 -12.51 8.64
CA PRO A 18 -4.50 -12.17 8.74
C PRO A 18 -3.81 -12.97 9.85
N THR A 19 -2.60 -13.46 9.57
CA THR A 19 -1.73 -14.12 10.54
C THR A 19 -0.50 -13.27 10.83
N SER A 20 0.14 -13.49 11.99
CA SER A 20 1.38 -12.80 12.36
C SER A 20 2.37 -12.77 11.19
N PRO A 21 2.95 -11.60 10.86
CA PRO A 21 2.95 -10.37 11.65
C PRO A 21 1.76 -9.40 11.38
N PHE A 22 0.78 -9.79 10.57
CA PHE A 22 -0.37 -8.94 10.25
C PHE A 22 -1.44 -8.99 11.35
N PRO A 23 -2.21 -7.91 11.57
CA PRO A 23 -2.18 -6.65 10.83
C PRO A 23 -1.00 -5.74 11.23
N LEU A 24 -0.30 -5.18 10.24
CA LEU A 24 0.69 -4.12 10.48
C LEU A 24 0.04 -2.75 10.29
N ARG A 25 0.34 -1.81 11.19
CA ARG A 25 -0.24 -0.46 11.18
C ARG A 25 0.84 0.58 10.95
N VAL A 26 0.68 1.38 9.90
CA VAL A 26 1.64 2.41 9.48
C VAL A 26 0.87 3.69 9.16
N GLY A 27 1.46 4.85 9.42
CA GLY A 27 0.80 6.10 9.06
C GLY A 27 1.75 7.27 9.02
N GLY A 28 1.31 8.33 8.36
CA GLY A 28 2.03 9.58 8.21
C GLY A 28 1.51 10.40 7.03
N PRO A 29 2.08 11.58 6.81
CA PRO A 29 1.67 12.45 5.72
C PRO A 29 2.11 11.87 4.38
N VAL A 30 1.26 11.99 3.36
CA VAL A 30 1.63 11.62 1.99
C VAL A 30 2.71 12.57 1.47
N ILE A 31 3.87 12.02 1.10
CA ILE A 31 4.98 12.78 0.55
C ILE A 31 5.14 12.54 -0.96
N LYS A 32 5.81 13.49 -1.63
CA LYS A 32 6.24 13.29 -3.01
C LYS A 32 7.35 12.24 -3.05
N GLY A 33 7.16 11.22 -3.87
CA GLY A 33 8.24 10.30 -4.25
C GLY A 33 9.19 10.93 -5.27
N PHE A 34 10.09 10.11 -5.81
CA PHE A 34 11.14 10.56 -6.74
C PHE A 34 10.68 10.69 -8.21
N GLY A 35 9.37 10.68 -8.47
CA GLY A 35 8.79 10.97 -9.80
C GLY A 35 9.14 9.95 -10.89
N ARG A 36 9.61 8.75 -10.55
CA ARG A 36 9.96 7.72 -11.53
C ARG A 36 8.73 6.89 -11.89
N GLY A 37 8.00 7.30 -12.92
CA GLY A 37 7.17 6.42 -13.74
C GLY A 37 5.73 6.12 -13.30
N SER A 38 5.31 6.32 -12.05
CA SER A 38 3.95 5.90 -11.61
C SER A 38 2.80 6.60 -12.36
N LYS A 39 2.91 7.91 -12.64
CA LYS A 39 1.94 8.64 -13.47
C LYS A 39 1.94 8.15 -14.93
N GLU A 40 3.08 7.78 -15.48
CA GLU A 40 3.20 7.24 -16.85
C GLU A 40 2.74 5.78 -16.97
N LEU A 41 2.66 5.05 -15.84
CA LEU A 41 2.08 3.72 -15.74
C LEU A 41 0.55 3.79 -15.59
N GLN A 42 -0.02 4.98 -15.37
CA GLN A 42 -1.41 5.20 -14.97
C GLN A 42 -1.79 4.47 -13.67
N ILE A 43 -0.80 4.27 -12.79
CA ILE A 43 -0.96 3.61 -11.48
C ILE A 43 -0.29 4.51 -10.45
N PRO A 44 -0.94 5.59 -10.02
CA PRO A 44 -0.35 6.55 -9.09
C PRO A 44 -0.08 5.91 -7.73
N THR A 45 1.10 6.20 -7.15
CA THR A 45 1.50 5.72 -5.82
C THR A 45 1.76 6.89 -4.87
N ALA A 46 1.20 6.78 -3.67
CA ALA A 46 1.46 7.67 -2.54
C ALA A 46 2.65 7.14 -1.73
N ASN A 47 3.58 8.01 -1.34
CA ASN A 47 4.71 7.61 -0.51
C ASN A 47 4.40 8.00 0.95
N ILE A 48 4.69 7.11 1.90
CA ILE A 48 4.63 7.42 3.33
C ILE A 48 6.06 7.41 3.89
N PRO A 49 6.49 8.44 4.62
CA PRO A 49 7.77 8.41 5.31
C PRO A 49 7.73 7.32 6.38
N ILE A 50 8.74 6.46 6.37
CA ILE A 50 9.00 5.53 7.47
C ILE A 50 10.41 5.78 7.99
N GLU A 51 10.54 5.79 9.30
CA GLU A 51 11.83 5.96 9.96
C GLU A 51 12.46 4.59 10.24
N GLY A 52 13.71 4.42 9.83
CA GLY A 52 14.49 3.22 10.11
C GLY A 52 14.09 2.00 9.28
N LEU A 53 14.18 0.83 9.91
CA LEU A 53 14.01 -0.49 9.27
C LEU A 53 12.64 -1.11 9.54
N SER A 54 11.90 -0.55 10.50
CA SER A 54 10.65 -1.12 11.00
C SER A 54 9.45 -0.61 10.21
N VAL A 55 8.58 -1.52 9.79
CA VAL A 55 7.28 -1.20 9.19
C VAL A 55 6.21 -1.63 10.18
N GLY A 56 5.58 -0.64 10.83
CA GLY A 56 4.52 -0.87 11.80
C GLY A 56 4.98 -1.63 13.04
N GLY A 57 6.23 -1.43 13.48
CA GLY A 57 6.82 -2.12 14.63
C GLY A 57 7.51 -3.44 14.29
N CYS A 58 7.48 -3.88 13.03
CA CYS A 58 8.15 -5.11 12.57
C CYS A 58 9.42 -4.80 11.77
N GLU A 59 10.57 -5.25 12.26
CA GLU A 59 11.88 -5.04 11.61
C GLU A 59 12.13 -6.04 10.45
N ASN A 60 11.46 -7.19 10.47
CA ASN A 60 11.66 -8.30 9.53
C ASN A 60 10.54 -8.41 8.49
N VAL A 61 10.04 -7.28 7.99
CA VAL A 61 9.05 -7.28 6.91
C VAL A 61 9.76 -7.51 5.58
N GLU A 62 9.33 -8.49 4.79
CA GLU A 62 9.97 -8.80 3.51
C GLU A 62 9.80 -7.66 2.48
N SER A 63 10.75 -7.51 1.55
CA SER A 63 10.47 -6.68 0.38
C SER A 63 9.46 -7.37 -0.53
N GLY A 64 8.52 -6.62 -1.08
CA GLY A 64 7.51 -7.16 -1.97
C GLY A 64 6.21 -6.36 -1.98
N VAL A 65 5.17 -6.99 -2.50
CA VAL A 65 3.84 -6.40 -2.65
C VAL A 65 2.88 -6.95 -1.60
N TYR A 66 2.10 -6.07 -1.02
CA TYR A 66 1.17 -6.31 0.07
C TYR A 66 -0.21 -5.73 -0.27
N TYR A 67 -1.23 -6.10 0.51
CA TYR A 67 -2.58 -5.55 0.40
C TYR A 67 -3.16 -5.21 1.78
N GLY A 68 -4.19 -4.36 1.76
CA GLY A 68 -4.89 -3.97 2.97
C GLY A 68 -5.83 -2.80 2.74
N TYR A 69 -6.02 -2.01 3.79
CA TYR A 69 -6.81 -0.78 3.74
C TYR A 69 -5.95 0.44 3.99
N ALA A 70 -6.27 1.53 3.30
CA ALA A 70 -5.74 2.86 3.56
C ALA A 70 -6.90 3.79 3.94
N SER A 71 -6.70 4.67 4.92
CA SER A 71 -7.59 5.80 5.16
C SER A 71 -6.90 7.12 4.86
N LEU A 72 -7.69 8.08 4.36
CA LEU A 72 -7.27 9.43 4.04
C LEU A 72 -8.18 10.43 4.76
N ALA A 73 -7.61 11.37 5.52
CA ALA A 73 -8.34 12.53 6.02
C ALA A 73 -8.39 13.64 4.97
N LEU A 74 -9.21 13.42 3.94
CA LEU A 74 -9.38 14.39 2.85
C LEU A 74 -10.06 15.68 3.36
N PRO A 75 -9.60 16.87 2.93
CA PRO A 75 -10.24 18.14 3.32
C PRO A 75 -11.73 18.23 2.92
N SER A 76 -12.12 17.50 1.88
CA SER A 76 -13.50 17.46 1.36
C SER A 76 -14.44 16.58 2.18
N ALA A 77 -13.96 15.86 3.19
CA ALA A 77 -14.74 14.94 4.00
C ALA A 77 -14.60 15.25 5.50
N PRO A 78 -15.69 15.19 6.28
CA PRO A 78 -15.65 15.42 7.72
C PRO A 78 -14.94 14.30 8.49
N GLU A 79 -14.91 13.10 7.91
CA GLU A 79 -14.34 11.89 8.49
C GLU A 79 -13.36 11.23 7.50
N PRO A 80 -12.35 10.48 7.98
CA PRO A 80 -11.44 9.75 7.11
C PRO A 80 -12.16 8.75 6.20
N ILE A 81 -11.83 8.75 4.91
CA ILE A 81 -12.39 7.81 3.94
C ILE A 81 -11.46 6.61 3.80
N VAL A 82 -12.02 5.40 3.93
CA VAL A 82 -11.28 4.13 3.84
C VAL A 82 -11.42 3.51 2.45
N PHE A 83 -10.29 3.13 1.88
CA PHE A 83 -10.17 2.51 0.57
C PHE A 83 -9.36 1.21 0.64
N PRO A 84 -9.65 0.22 -0.21
CA PRO A 84 -8.71 -0.89 -0.42
C PRO A 84 -7.44 -0.38 -1.10
N MET A 85 -6.31 -1.00 -0.79
CA MET A 85 -5.01 -0.65 -1.37
C MET A 85 -4.16 -1.89 -1.65
N VAL A 86 -3.22 -1.71 -2.58
CA VAL A 86 -2.00 -2.52 -2.66
C VAL A 86 -0.81 -1.62 -2.42
N MET A 87 0.28 -2.18 -1.91
CA MET A 87 1.49 -1.39 -1.64
C MET A 87 2.75 -2.21 -1.88
N SER A 88 3.83 -1.54 -2.22
CA SER A 88 5.18 -2.13 -2.20
C SER A 88 5.94 -1.67 -0.98
N ILE A 89 6.70 -2.61 -0.40
CA ILE A 89 7.73 -2.34 0.59
C ILE A 89 9.06 -2.74 -0.05
N GLY A 90 10.00 -1.80 -0.08
CA GLY A 90 11.31 -1.98 -0.71
C GLY A 90 12.41 -1.28 0.07
N TRP A 91 13.60 -1.23 -0.54
CA TRP A 91 14.73 -0.46 -0.04
C TRP A 91 14.89 0.81 -0.84
N ASN A 92 15.17 1.93 -0.17
CA ASN A 92 15.41 3.20 -0.82
C ASN A 92 16.87 3.29 -1.32
N PRO A 93 17.12 3.31 -2.66
CA PRO A 93 18.47 3.34 -3.21
C PRO A 93 19.23 4.63 -2.89
N PHE A 94 18.52 5.75 -2.70
CA PHE A 94 19.14 7.06 -2.41
C PHE A 94 19.81 7.09 -1.04
N TYR A 95 19.29 6.32 -0.08
CA TYR A 95 19.87 6.18 1.25
C TYR A 95 20.80 4.97 1.36
N LYS A 96 21.42 4.54 0.24
CA LYS A 96 22.29 3.36 0.16
C LYS A 96 21.62 2.10 0.73
N ASN A 97 20.31 1.95 0.51
CA ASN A 97 19.49 0.85 1.01
C ASN A 97 19.54 0.69 2.55
N LYS A 98 19.67 1.80 3.29
CA LYS A 98 19.61 1.81 4.76
C LYS A 98 18.25 2.17 5.34
N VAL A 99 17.33 2.58 4.47
CA VAL A 99 15.97 3.02 4.82
C VAL A 99 15.00 2.28 3.93
N ARG A 100 13.90 1.78 4.52
CA ARG A 100 12.81 1.15 3.78
C ARG A 100 11.97 2.22 3.05
N SER A 101 11.35 1.85 1.93
CA SER A 101 10.36 2.67 1.25
C SER A 101 9.00 1.97 1.26
N VAL A 102 7.93 2.76 1.42
CA VAL A 102 6.54 2.33 1.35
C VAL A 102 5.85 3.15 0.27
N GLU A 103 5.39 2.47 -0.77
CA GLU A 103 4.63 3.08 -1.87
C GLU A 103 3.25 2.43 -1.95
N VAL A 104 2.20 3.23 -1.85
CA VAL A 104 0.82 2.77 -1.72
C VAL A 104 0.03 3.17 -2.95
N HIS A 105 -0.55 2.19 -3.63
CA HIS A 105 -1.56 2.43 -4.64
C HIS A 105 -2.95 2.23 -4.02
N ILE A 106 -3.67 3.33 -3.83
CA ILE A 106 -5.07 3.29 -3.41
C ILE A 106 -5.92 2.89 -4.61
N ILE A 107 -6.78 1.90 -4.43
CA ILE A 107 -7.65 1.38 -5.51
C ILE A 107 -8.88 2.27 -5.61
N HIS A 108 -8.65 3.51 -6.04
CA HIS A 108 -9.64 4.54 -6.26
C HIS A 108 -9.09 5.60 -7.23
N GLU A 109 -9.95 6.13 -8.09
CA GLU A 109 -9.58 7.21 -9.00
C GLU A 109 -9.76 8.57 -8.32
N PHE A 110 -8.65 9.29 -8.13
CA PHE A 110 -8.65 10.65 -7.60
C PHE A 110 -8.53 11.67 -8.72
N LYS A 111 -9.27 12.77 -8.62
CA LYS A 111 -9.19 13.89 -9.58
C LYS A 111 -7.98 14.80 -9.33
N GLU A 112 -7.49 14.81 -8.10
CA GLU A 112 -6.44 15.71 -7.62
C GLU A 112 -5.43 14.95 -6.75
N ASP A 113 -4.19 15.44 -6.74
CA ASP A 113 -3.14 14.91 -5.85
C ASP A 113 -3.47 15.31 -4.39
N PHE A 114 -3.12 14.44 -3.42
CA PHE A 114 -3.42 14.63 -1.98
C PHE A 114 -2.16 14.66 -1.11
N TYR A 115 -1.09 15.32 -1.58
CA TYR A 115 0.14 15.47 -0.80
C TYR A 115 -0.11 16.22 0.52
N GLY A 116 0.60 15.81 1.57
CA GLY A 116 0.47 16.35 2.91
C GLY A 116 -0.75 15.84 3.68
N VAL A 117 -1.71 15.19 3.01
CA VAL A 117 -2.84 14.53 3.69
C VAL A 117 -2.31 13.39 4.54
N GLU A 118 -2.82 13.31 5.77
CA GLU A 118 -2.49 12.23 6.70
C GLU A 118 -3.14 10.92 6.24
N MET A 119 -2.31 9.89 6.05
CA MET A 119 -2.72 8.56 5.62
C MET A 119 -2.45 7.54 6.74
N ARG A 120 -3.37 6.60 6.92
CA ARG A 120 -3.18 5.41 7.77
C ARG A 120 -3.34 4.15 6.94
N LEU A 121 -2.51 3.16 7.22
CA LEU A 121 -2.49 1.86 6.57
C LEU A 121 -2.74 0.76 7.59
N VAL A 122 -3.58 -0.19 7.21
CA VAL A 122 -3.69 -1.50 7.86
C VAL A 122 -3.31 -2.54 6.80
N ILE A 123 -2.12 -3.11 6.94
CA ILE A 123 -1.55 -4.11 6.03
C ILE A 123 -1.96 -5.50 6.53
N LEU A 124 -2.59 -6.29 5.66
CA LEU A 124 -3.27 -7.53 6.05
C LEU A 124 -2.65 -8.80 5.48
N GLY A 125 -1.78 -8.67 4.48
CA GLY A 125 -1.11 -9.82 3.90
C GLY A 125 -0.11 -9.46 2.81
N TYR A 126 0.73 -10.45 2.52
CA TYR A 126 1.71 -10.42 1.44
C TYR A 126 1.13 -11.07 0.18
N ILE A 127 1.40 -10.49 -0.98
CA ILE A 127 1.01 -11.00 -2.30
C ILE A 127 2.18 -11.76 -2.94
N ARG A 128 3.36 -11.12 -3.03
CA ARG A 128 4.50 -11.64 -3.79
C ARG A 128 5.79 -10.85 -3.53
N PRO A 129 6.97 -11.39 -3.86
CA PRO A 129 8.23 -10.65 -3.81
C PRO A 129 8.32 -9.60 -4.92
N GLU A 130 9.36 -8.77 -4.83
CA GLU A 130 9.79 -7.89 -5.92
C GLU A 130 10.24 -8.72 -7.12
N TYR A 131 9.94 -8.26 -8.33
CA TYR A 131 10.32 -8.93 -9.57
C TYR A 131 11.11 -7.98 -10.46
N ASP A 132 12.08 -8.54 -11.19
CA ASP A 132 12.74 -7.87 -12.30
C ASP A 132 11.92 -8.02 -13.58
N TYR A 133 11.65 -6.89 -14.23
CA TYR A 133 10.86 -6.82 -15.44
C TYR A 133 11.72 -6.53 -16.66
N VAL A 134 11.44 -7.24 -17.75
CA VAL A 134 12.07 -7.04 -19.06
C VAL A 134 11.40 -5.93 -19.87
N SER A 135 10.17 -5.54 -19.50
CA SER A 135 9.41 -4.50 -20.17
C SER A 135 8.47 -3.76 -19.20
N LYS A 136 8.05 -2.56 -19.59
CA LYS A 136 7.08 -1.74 -18.85
C LYS A 136 5.71 -2.43 -18.81
N GLU A 137 5.34 -3.11 -19.89
CA GLU A 137 4.05 -3.77 -20.06
C GLU A 137 3.91 -4.94 -19.08
N ALA A 138 4.97 -5.74 -18.90
CA ALA A 138 4.99 -6.84 -17.93
C ALA A 138 4.83 -6.33 -16.49
N LEU A 139 5.45 -5.19 -16.17
CA LEU A 139 5.26 -4.52 -14.87
C LEU A 139 3.81 -4.09 -14.66
N ILE A 140 3.20 -3.41 -15.65
CA ILE A 140 1.81 -2.96 -15.57
C ILE A 140 0.86 -4.16 -15.40
N GLU A 141 1.07 -5.23 -16.17
CA GLU A 141 0.24 -6.43 -16.10
C GLU A 141 0.27 -7.05 -14.70
N ASP A 142 1.45 -7.14 -14.10
CA ASP A 142 1.58 -7.66 -12.74
C ASP A 142 0.97 -6.76 -11.68
N ILE A 143 1.11 -5.43 -11.78
CA ILE A 143 0.46 -4.53 -10.82
C ILE A 143 -1.07 -4.63 -10.94
N LYS A 144 -1.60 -4.70 -12.17
CA LYS A 144 -3.05 -4.92 -12.39
C LYS A 144 -3.51 -6.26 -11.80
N PHE A 145 -2.68 -7.29 -11.88
CA PHE A 145 -2.96 -8.57 -11.24
C PHE A 145 -2.89 -8.47 -9.72
N ASP A 146 -1.92 -7.75 -9.16
CA ASP A 146 -1.80 -7.50 -7.71
C ASP A 146 -3.05 -6.80 -7.16
N ILE A 147 -3.58 -5.81 -7.89
CA ILE A 147 -4.83 -5.13 -7.54
C ILE A 147 -5.99 -6.13 -7.49
N LYS A 148 -6.12 -7.01 -8.50
CA LYS A 148 -7.16 -8.06 -8.51
C LYS A 148 -7.02 -8.99 -7.31
N VAL A 149 -5.81 -9.45 -7.01
CA VAL A 149 -5.52 -10.33 -5.86
C VAL A 149 -5.85 -9.64 -4.54
N GLY A 150 -5.45 -8.38 -4.38
CA GLY A 150 -5.74 -7.59 -3.18
C GLY A 150 -7.24 -7.45 -2.95
N LEU A 151 -8.00 -7.04 -3.97
CA LEU A 151 -9.45 -6.92 -3.89
C LEU A 151 -10.11 -8.26 -3.54
N LYS A 152 -9.77 -9.33 -4.27
CA LYS A 152 -10.33 -10.67 -4.02
C LYS A 152 -10.03 -11.18 -2.62
N SER A 153 -8.81 -10.94 -2.13
CA SER A 153 -8.40 -11.36 -0.79
C SER A 153 -9.15 -10.59 0.32
N LEU A 154 -9.45 -9.31 0.09
CA LEU A 154 -10.21 -8.44 1.00
C LEU A 154 -11.72 -8.70 1.01
N GLU A 155 -12.28 -9.36 -0.01
CA GLU A 155 -13.72 -9.70 -0.06
C GLU A 155 -14.11 -10.70 1.05
N ARG A 156 -13.16 -11.48 1.56
CA ARG A 156 -13.37 -12.49 2.61
C ARG A 156 -13.69 -11.85 3.96
N GLY A 157 -14.65 -12.42 4.69
CA GLY A 157 -15.21 -11.82 5.92
C GLY A 157 -14.16 -11.42 6.97
N ALA A 158 -13.19 -12.30 7.23
CA ALA A 158 -12.13 -12.05 8.21
C ALA A 158 -11.19 -10.89 7.84
N TYR A 159 -11.06 -10.58 6.55
CA TYR A 159 -10.28 -9.44 6.04
C TYR A 159 -11.14 -8.19 5.91
N LYS A 160 -12.36 -8.34 5.38
CA LYS A 160 -13.31 -7.25 5.16
C LYS A 160 -13.63 -6.47 6.44
N ALA A 161 -13.67 -7.15 7.59
CA ALA A 161 -13.89 -6.54 8.89
C ALA A 161 -12.87 -5.44 9.24
N PHE A 162 -11.64 -5.52 8.72
CA PHE A 162 -10.59 -4.52 8.95
C PHE A 162 -10.84 -3.19 8.22
N LYS A 163 -11.85 -3.11 7.33
CA LYS A 163 -12.30 -1.82 6.78
C LYS A 163 -12.75 -0.87 7.91
N ASP A 164 -13.25 -1.43 9.01
CA ASP A 164 -13.73 -0.70 10.18
C ASP A 164 -12.70 -0.62 11.32
N ASP A 165 -11.44 -1.01 11.08
CA ASP A 165 -10.38 -0.98 12.09
C ASP A 165 -10.29 0.41 12.74
N PRO A 166 -10.34 0.52 14.08
CA PRO A 166 -10.29 1.81 14.77
C PRO A 166 -9.09 2.68 14.39
N TYR A 167 -7.94 2.07 14.07
CA TYR A 167 -6.74 2.80 13.63
C TYR A 167 -6.96 3.63 12.36
N LEU A 168 -7.82 3.16 11.46
CA LEU A 168 -8.15 3.89 10.23
C LEU A 168 -8.99 5.15 10.51
N LYS A 169 -9.62 5.22 11.69
CA LYS A 169 -10.50 6.32 12.12
C LYS A 169 -9.78 7.36 12.99
N THR A 170 -8.54 7.10 13.42
CA THR A 170 -7.82 8.02 14.34
C THR A 170 -7.27 9.27 13.68
N VAL A 171 -7.46 9.45 12.36
CA VAL A 171 -6.92 10.60 11.64
C VAL A 171 -7.80 11.82 11.88
N LYS A 172 -7.26 12.83 12.56
CA LYS A 172 -7.86 14.16 12.60
C LYS A 172 -7.36 14.95 11.40
N GLN A 173 -8.22 15.75 10.75
CA GLN A 173 -7.75 16.77 9.82
C GLN A 173 -6.67 17.59 10.54
N GLY A 174 -5.51 17.76 9.92
CA GLY A 174 -4.45 18.58 10.48
C GLY A 174 -5.03 19.95 10.78
N GLU A 175 -4.93 20.39 12.03
CA GLU A 175 -5.18 21.80 12.37
C GLU A 175 -4.35 22.63 11.40
N GLY A 176 -5.03 23.47 10.61
CA GLY A 176 -4.37 24.34 9.65
C GLY A 176 -3.21 25.02 10.37
N ARG A 177 -2.00 24.88 9.81
CA ARG A 177 -0.89 25.74 10.20
C ARG A 177 -1.29 27.16 9.82
N ASN A 178 -1.87 27.88 10.79
CA ASN A 178 -1.94 29.33 10.78
C ASN A 178 -0.54 29.93 10.80
#